data_AF-A0A0U1DX65-F1
#
_entry.id   AF-A0A0U1DX65-F1
#
_cell.length_a   1.000
_cell.length_b   1.000
_cell.length_c   1.000
_cell.angle_alpha   90.00
_cell.angle_beta   90.00
_cell.angle_gamma   90.00
#
_symmetry.space_group_name_H-M   'P 1'
#
loop_
_entity.id
_entity.type
_entity.pdbx_description
1 polymer ?
#
loop_
_entity_poly.entity_id
_entity_poly.type
_entity_poly.pdbx_seq_one_letter_code
_entity_poly.pdbx_strand_id
1 'polypeptide(L)'
;MLALADRENVPLNVLVAAAATAVDASVRHTTETLLVHAVDNRFADPELNVATCLVNSIAQPVRFPPHASVAEVVRIMDRGYVKAGRAVGCVKSITAECIWRSIGPRPLRR
;
A
#
# COMPACT_ATOMS: atom_id res chain seq x y z
N MET A 1 9.79 -11.81 7.53
CA MET A 1 8.51 -11.56 6.83
C MET A 1 8.32 -12.45 5.61
N LEU A 2 9.31 -12.63 4.74
CA LEU A 2 9.21 -13.54 3.57
C LEU A 2 8.73 -14.95 3.93
N ALA A 3 9.39 -15.62 4.88
CA ALA A 3 8.97 -16.94 5.33
C ALA A 3 7.53 -17.01 5.90
N LEU A 4 7.01 -15.91 6.44
CA LEU A 4 5.61 -15.82 6.90
C LEU A 4 4.65 -15.60 5.73
N ALA A 5 5.04 -14.77 4.76
CA ALA A 5 4.31 -14.56 3.52
C ALA A 5 4.12 -15.89 2.77
N ASP A 6 5.20 -16.66 2.65
CA ASP A 6 5.20 -17.96 1.97
C ASP A 6 4.37 -18.99 2.74
N ARG A 7 4.51 -19.04 4.07
CA ARG A 7 3.77 -20.01 4.91
C ARG A 7 2.27 -19.76 4.93
N GLU A 8 1.85 -18.50 5.04
CA GLU A 8 0.43 -18.12 5.12
C GLU A 8 -0.18 -17.89 3.73
N ASN A 9 0.61 -18.02 2.65
CA ASN A 9 0.23 -17.73 1.27
C ASN A 9 -0.36 -16.32 1.09
N VAL A 10 0.26 -15.33 1.74
CA VAL A 10 -0.15 -13.92 1.69
C VAL A 10 0.92 -13.10 0.99
N PRO A 11 0.57 -12.23 0.04
CA PRO A 11 1.54 -11.35 -0.61
C PRO A 11 2.31 -10.48 0.40
N LEU A 12 3.64 -10.36 0.22
CA LEU A 12 4.49 -9.61 1.15
C LEU A 12 4.07 -8.13 1.27
N ASN A 13 3.65 -7.51 0.17
CA ASN A 13 3.14 -6.13 0.17
C ASN A 13 1.91 -5.97 1.06
N VAL A 14 1.02 -6.96 1.11
CA VAL A 14 -0.16 -6.96 1.99
C VAL A 14 0.26 -7.08 3.46
N LEU A 15 1.22 -7.95 3.79
CA LEU A 15 1.71 -8.10 5.16
C LEU A 15 2.41 -6.83 5.67
N VAL A 16 3.24 -6.21 4.83
CA VAL A 16 3.91 -4.94 5.15
C VAL A 16 2.89 -3.81 5.30
N ALA A 17 1.91 -3.73 4.40
CA ALA A 17 0.83 -2.75 4.51
C ALA A 17 0.02 -2.92 5.80
N ALA A 18 -0.35 -4.16 6.17
CA ALA A 18 -1.07 -4.44 7.40
C ALA A 18 -0.26 -4.04 8.64
N ALA A 19 1.04 -4.33 8.67
CA ALA A 19 1.92 -3.92 9.76
C ALA A 19 2.05 -2.39 9.85
N ALA A 20 2.25 -1.72 8.71
CA ALA A 20 2.33 -0.26 8.64
C ALA A 20 1.02 0.41 9.09
N THR A 21 -0.13 -0.11 8.67
CA THR A 21 -1.45 0.37 9.09
C THR A 21 -1.67 0.17 10.58
N ALA A 22 -1.26 -0.95 11.17
CA ALA A 22 -1.39 -1.16 12.61
C ALA A 22 -0.56 -0.15 13.40
N VAL A 23 0.66 0.15 12.94
CA VAL A 23 1.52 1.18 13.54
C VAL A 23 0.92 2.58 13.37
N ASP A 24 0.46 2.95 12.16
CA ASP A 24 -0.18 4.25 11.89
C ASP A 24 -1.44 4.44 12.74
N ALA A 25 -2.27 3.39 12.84
CA ALA A 25 -3.47 3.38 13.68
C ALA A 25 -3.15 3.57 15.17
N SER A 26 -2.09 2.93 15.67
CA SER A 26 -1.62 3.10 17.04
C SER A 26 -1.13 4.52 17.32
N VAL A 27 -0.47 5.15 16.35
CA VAL A 27 0.06 6.52 16.48
C VAL A 27 -1.05 7.57 16.40
N ARG A 28 -2.02 7.37 15.50
CA ARG A 28 -3.10 8.31 15.23
C ARG A 28 -4.36 8.06 16.05
N HIS A 29 -4.39 6.98 16.84
CA HIS A 29 -5.54 6.54 17.62
C HIS A 29 -6.83 6.41 16.78
N THR A 30 -6.70 5.94 15.54
CA THR A 30 -7.82 5.74 14.60
C THR A 30 -7.67 4.38 13.91
N THR A 31 -8.79 3.73 13.58
CA THR A 31 -8.80 2.47 12.81
C THR A 31 -9.19 2.68 11.34
N GLU A 32 -9.20 3.95 10.90
CA GLU A 32 -9.51 4.38 9.56
C GLU A 32 -8.28 5.06 8.95
N THR A 33 -7.84 4.60 7.78
CA THR A 33 -6.71 5.19 7.05
C THR A 33 -6.88 5.03 5.54
N LEU A 34 -6.23 5.90 4.77
CA LEU A 34 -6.15 5.78 3.31
C LEU A 34 -4.75 5.33 2.95
N LEU A 35 -4.60 4.08 2.54
CA LEU A 35 -3.31 3.54 2.12
C LEU A 35 -3.11 3.77 0.62
N VAL A 36 -1.94 4.28 0.24
CA VAL A 36 -1.58 4.50 -1.16
C VAL A 36 -0.49 3.52 -1.56
N HIS A 37 -0.81 2.62 -2.48
CA HIS A 37 0.15 1.66 -3.04
C HIS A 37 0.70 2.22 -4.35
N ALA A 38 2.02 2.40 -4.42
CA ALA A 38 2.70 2.61 -5.69
C ALA A 38 2.68 1.31 -6.50
N VAL A 39 2.26 1.39 -7.76
CA VAL A 39 2.16 0.25 -8.68
C VAL A 39 2.94 0.58 -9.95
N ASP A 40 3.82 -0.34 -10.33
CA ASP A 40 4.48 -0.28 -11.62
C ASP A 40 3.52 -0.72 -12.73
N ASN A 41 3.34 0.10 -13.75
CA ASN A 41 2.46 -0.20 -14.89
C ASN A 41 2.93 -1.37 -15.74
N ARG A 42 4.20 -1.75 -15.63
CA ARG A 42 4.70 -3.01 -16.20
C ARG A 42 4.01 -4.24 -15.63
N PHE A 43 3.30 -4.11 -14.51
CA PHE A 43 2.47 -5.17 -13.96
C PHE A 43 1.33 -5.59 -14.91
N ALA A 44 0.78 -4.66 -15.70
CA ALA A 44 -0.27 -4.94 -16.66
C ALA A 44 0.25 -5.20 -18.09
N ASP A 45 1.43 -4.67 -18.42
CA ASP A 45 2.10 -4.87 -19.70
C ASP A 45 3.62 -5.05 -19.47
N PRO A 46 4.09 -6.31 -19.32
CA PRO A 46 5.51 -6.59 -19.03
C PRO A 46 6.46 -6.13 -20.14
N GLU A 47 5.99 -6.01 -21.38
CA GLU A 47 6.77 -5.60 -22.54
C GLU A 47 6.87 -4.07 -22.69
N LEU A 48 6.30 -3.32 -21.74
CA LEU A 48 6.31 -1.87 -21.72
C LEU A 48 7.74 -1.33 -21.50
N ASN A 49 8.47 -1.21 -22.61
CA ASN A 49 9.89 -0.84 -22.66
C ASN A 49 10.12 0.68 -22.82
N VAL A 50 9.22 1.48 -22.25
CA VAL A 50 9.38 2.93 -22.17
C VAL A 50 9.73 3.31 -20.74
N ALA A 51 10.79 4.13 -20.57
CA ALA A 51 11.14 4.77 -19.32
C ALA A 51 10.09 5.83 -18.99
N THR A 52 8.91 5.39 -18.55
CA THR A 52 7.84 6.29 -18.16
C THR A 52 7.85 6.44 -16.65
N CYS A 53 7.70 7.68 -16.16
CA CYS A 53 7.44 7.98 -14.74
C CYS A 53 6.02 7.56 -14.33
N LEU A 54 5.40 6.61 -15.03
CA LEU A 54 4.04 6.17 -14.79
C LEU A 54 4.07 5.12 -13.68
N VAL A 55 4.44 5.54 -12.48
CA VAL A 55 4.06 4.83 -11.28
C VAL A 55 2.59 5.16 -11.05
N ASN A 56 1.71 4.20 -11.31
CA ASN A 56 0.32 4.35 -10.94
C ASN A 56 0.18 4.20 -9.42
N SER A 57 -0.92 4.69 -8.89
CA SER A 57 -1.20 4.58 -7.46
C SER A 57 -2.59 3.99 -7.27
N ILE A 58 -2.68 3.01 -6.37
CA ILE A 58 -3.95 2.47 -5.89
C ILE A 58 -4.21 3.09 -4.51
N ALA A 59 -5.26 3.89 -4.43
CA ALA A 59 -5.77 4.40 -3.17
C ALA A 59 -6.75 3.39 -2.58
N GLN A 60 -6.40 2.81 -1.43
CA GLN A 60 -7.18 1.82 -0.71
C GLN A 60 -7.67 2.43 0.61
N PRO A 61 -8.97 2.73 0.75
CA PRO A 61 -9.54 3.04 2.05
C PRO A 61 -9.53 1.77 2.91
N VAL A 62 -8.99 1.88 4.13
CA VAL A 62 -8.87 0.78 5.09
C VAL A 62 -9.62 1.16 6.35
N ARG A 63 -10.48 0.24 6.80
CA ARG A 63 -11.20 0.33 8.07
C ARG A 63 -11.25 -1.05 8.70
N PHE A 64 -10.87 -1.14 9.97
CA PHE A 64 -10.93 -2.38 10.73
C PHE A 64 -11.46 -2.14 12.16
N PRO A 65 -12.00 -3.18 12.84
CA PRO A 65 -12.40 -3.08 14.24
C PRO A 65 -11.22 -2.76 15.18
N PRO A 66 -11.40 -1.96 16.25
CA PRO A 66 -10.34 -1.65 17.22
C PRO A 66 -9.68 -2.84 17.91
N HIS A 67 -10.39 -3.97 17.99
CA HIS A 67 -9.89 -5.22 18.59
C HIS A 67 -9.69 -6.33 17.55
N ALA A 68 -9.52 -5.97 16.27
CA ALA A 68 -9.28 -6.92 15.21
C ALA A 68 -7.97 -7.68 15.45
N SER A 69 -8.00 -8.99 15.18
CA SER A 69 -6.76 -9.79 15.19
C SER A 69 -5.85 -9.41 14.01
N VAL A 70 -4.56 -9.71 14.11
CA VAL A 70 -3.61 -9.48 12.99
C VAL A 70 -4.08 -10.20 11.72
N ALA A 71 -4.57 -11.43 11.84
CA ALA A 71 -5.10 -12.19 10.71
C ALA A 71 -6.32 -11.51 10.06
N GLU A 72 -7.16 -10.84 10.86
CA GLU A 72 -8.31 -10.10 10.37
C GLU A 72 -7.89 -8.82 9.63
N VAL A 73 -6.94 -8.06 10.18
CA VAL A 73 -6.38 -6.88 9.52
C VAL A 73 -5.73 -7.25 8.18
N VAL A 74 -4.97 -8.35 8.14
CA VAL A 74 -4.35 -8.86 6.92
C VAL A 74 -5.40 -9.25 5.87
N ARG A 75 -6.49 -9.94 6.25
CA ARG A 75 -7.58 -10.28 5.32
C ARG A 75 -8.33 -9.05 4.81
N ILE A 76 -8.56 -8.05 5.66
CA ILE A 76 -9.17 -6.78 5.26
C ILE A 76 -8.27 -6.07 4.25
N MET A 77 -6.96 -6.06 4.51
CA MET A 77 -5.96 -5.45 3.64
C MET A 77 -5.91 -6.15 2.28
N ASP A 78 -5.86 -7.48 2.24
CA ASP A 78 -5.83 -8.28 1.01
C ASP A 78 -7.07 -8.03 0.14
N ARG A 79 -8.26 -8.17 0.73
CA ARG A 79 -9.53 -7.94 0.01
C ARG A 79 -9.66 -6.51 -0.48
N GLY A 80 -9.24 -5.54 0.33
CA GLY A 80 -9.26 -4.13 -0.03
C GLY A 80 -8.29 -3.83 -1.17
N TYR A 81 -7.09 -4.43 -1.16
CA TYR A 81 -6.09 -4.27 -2.19
C TYR A 81 -6.60 -4.82 -3.53
N VAL A 82 -7.14 -6.05 -3.54
CA VAL A 82 -7.72 -6.67 -4.73
C VAL A 82 -8.91 -5.86 -5.26
N LYS A 83 -9.81 -5.37 -4.38
CA LYS A 83 -10.92 -4.50 -4.78
C LYS A 83 -10.44 -3.19 -5.40
N ALA A 84 -9.48 -2.52 -4.76
CA ALA A 84 -8.98 -1.23 -5.21
C ALA A 84 -8.21 -1.36 -6.54
N GLY A 85 -7.48 -2.46 -6.74
CA GLY A 85 -6.84 -2.78 -8.02
C GLY A 85 -7.83 -3.07 -9.15
N ARG A 86 -8.93 -3.78 -8.87
CA ARG A 86 -9.98 -4.06 -9.88
C ARG A 86 -10.81 -2.84 -10.25
N ALA A 87 -11.00 -1.90 -9.33
CA ALA A 87 -11.86 -0.74 -9.53
C ALA A 87 -11.28 0.30 -10.52
N VAL A 88 -10.05 0.14 -11.00
CA VAL A 88 -9.36 1.13 -11.86
C VAL A 88 -9.50 2.56 -11.30
N GLY A 89 -9.46 2.68 -9.97
CA GLY A 89 -9.32 3.96 -9.27
C GLY A 89 -7.87 4.42 -9.35
N CYS A 90 -7.34 4.50 -10.57
CA CYS A 90 -6.01 5.01 -10.81
C CYS A 90 -6.04 6.50 -10.52
N VAL A 91 -5.41 6.92 -9.42
CA VAL A 91 -4.96 8.31 -9.31
C VAL A 91 -3.82 8.43 -10.33
N LYS A 92 -4.16 8.84 -11.55
CA LYS A 92 -3.30 8.77 -12.74
C LYS A 92 -2.02 9.62 -12.67
N SER A 93 -1.81 10.37 -11.59
CA SER A 93 -0.64 11.23 -11.46
C SER A 93 -0.45 11.69 -10.01
N ILE A 94 -0.02 10.79 -9.13
CA ILE A 94 0.84 11.27 -8.04
C ILE A 94 2.23 11.37 -8.67
N THR A 95 2.55 12.55 -9.21
CA THR A 95 3.90 12.85 -9.71
C THR A 95 4.91 12.51 -8.60
N ALA A 96 6.12 12.06 -8.94
CA ALA A 96 7.16 11.76 -7.94
C ALA A 96 7.36 12.89 -6.90
N GLU A 97 7.07 14.14 -7.30
CA GLU A 97 7.04 15.33 -6.43
C GLU A 97 5.98 15.28 -5.31
N CYS A 98 4.79 14.73 -5.57
CA CYS A 98 3.74 14.57 -4.57
C CYS A 98 4.09 13.47 -3.55
N ILE A 99 4.77 12.39 -4.00
CA ILE A 99 5.35 11.37 -3.10
C ILE A 99 6.46 12.00 -2.25
N TRP A 100 7.37 12.78 -2.86
CA TRP A 100 8.44 13.47 -2.15
C TRP A 100 7.93 14.45 -1.08
N ARG A 101 6.85 15.19 -1.38
CA ARG A 101 6.20 16.10 -0.40
C ARG A 101 5.56 15.36 0.78
N SER A 102 5.02 14.16 0.59
CA SER A 102 4.39 13.41 1.70
C SER A 102 5.41 12.73 2.61
N ILE A 103 6.59 12.38 2.09
CA ILE A 103 7.68 11.75 2.86
C ILE A 103 8.45 12.79 3.71
N GLY A 104 8.35 14.09 3.36
CA GLY A 104 9.03 15.20 4.03
C GLY A 104 10.56 15.17 3.82
N PRO A 105 11.24 16.34 3.82
CA PRO A 105 12.68 16.36 3.71
C PRO A 105 13.28 15.73 4.97
N ARG A 106 13.75 14.48 4.88
CA ARG A 106 14.66 13.94 5.89
C ARG A 106 16.01 14.60 5.68
N PRO A 107 16.58 15.33 6.66
CA PRO A 107 17.93 15.82 6.52
C PRO A 107 18.86 14.61 6.40
N LEU A 108 19.57 14.53 5.28
CA LEU A 108 20.73 13.66 5.11
C LEU A 108 21.72 14.04 6.21
N ARG A 109 21.76 13.27 7.30
CA ARG A 109 22.85 13.34 8.27
C ARG A 109 24.13 12.95 7.52
N ARG A 110 24.99 13.94 7.28
CA ARG A 110 26.42 13.74 7.07
C ARG A 110 27.07 13.33 8.38
#